data_AF-A0A177MTV0-F1
#
_entry.id   AF-A0A177MTV0-F1
#
_cell.length_a   1.000
_cell.length_b   1.000
_cell.length_c   1.000
_cell.angle_alpha   90.00
_cell.angle_beta   90.00
_cell.angle_gamma   90.00
#
_symmetry.space_group_name_H-M   'P 1'
#
loop_
_entity.id
_entity.type
_entity.pdbx_description
1 polymer ?
#
loop_
_entity_poly.entity_id
_entity_poly.type
_entity_poly.pdbx_seq_one_letter_code
_entity_poly.pdbx_strand_id
1 'polypeptide(L)'
;MKRWTLAWALGALVTLATPVYSETTTNSIDPLCSDAELWSGKLITDICWSCLFPIRAAGASLGGGNVPSIATDEKFCFCTDSMNIPELGMTMGLWNPARLIEIVRNPWCSPALGGHKFSASNVRLIATTGKADFDASEMSFFNYHYFAFPLTILLDLFWDGRCNSDGYRDFDLLYVSELDPTWNNDLLAFFTSPETALFANPLAISACVADAAAAATGNPLDALFWCAGAWG
;
A
#
# COMPACT_ATOMS: atom_id res chain seq x y z
N MET A 1 -49.12 63.29 -39.60
CA MET A 1 -48.45 62.07 -40.09
C MET A 1 -47.71 61.41 -38.93
N LYS A 2 -48.06 60.14 -38.68
CA LYS A 2 -47.40 59.08 -37.88
C LYS A 2 -46.85 59.38 -36.47
N ARG A 3 -47.62 58.88 -35.48
CA ARG A 3 -47.14 58.37 -34.18
C ARG A 3 -46.40 57.04 -34.45
N TRP A 4 -45.25 56.80 -33.85
CA TRP A 4 -44.75 55.43 -33.67
C TRP A 4 -43.92 55.28 -32.40
N THR A 5 -44.25 54.21 -31.69
CA THR A 5 -43.82 53.76 -30.37
C THR A 5 -42.50 52.98 -30.44
N LEU A 6 -41.61 53.19 -29.46
CA LEU A 6 -40.47 52.30 -29.15
C LEU A 6 -40.56 52.05 -27.63
N ALA A 7 -41.36 51.07 -27.18
CA ALA A 7 -41.03 49.64 -27.08
C ALA A 7 -39.89 49.37 -26.09
N TRP A 8 -40.31 49.02 -24.87
CA TRP A 8 -39.51 48.41 -23.82
C TRP A 8 -38.92 47.09 -24.33
N ALA A 9 -37.60 46.92 -24.23
CA ALA A 9 -36.95 45.63 -24.42
C ALA A 9 -36.14 45.32 -23.15
N LEU A 10 -36.73 44.46 -22.31
CA LEU A 10 -36.12 43.79 -21.18
C LEU A 10 -34.89 43.00 -21.67
N GLY A 11 -33.75 43.24 -21.03
CA GLY A 11 -32.51 42.49 -21.27
C GLY A 11 -32.66 41.04 -20.79
N ALA A 12 -32.57 40.10 -21.73
CA ALA A 12 -32.41 38.69 -21.45
C ALA A 12 -30.90 38.41 -21.24
N LEU A 13 -30.49 38.24 -19.98
CA LEU A 13 -29.19 37.67 -19.62
C LEU A 13 -29.21 36.17 -19.99
N VAL A 14 -28.56 35.83 -21.10
CA VAL A 14 -28.29 34.44 -21.48
C VAL A 14 -27.12 33.94 -20.65
N THR A 15 -27.39 33.10 -19.66
CA THR A 15 -26.37 32.33 -18.95
C THR A 15 -25.81 31.26 -19.89
N LEU A 16 -24.58 31.46 -20.37
CA LEU A 16 -23.76 30.44 -21.02
C LEU A 16 -23.40 29.36 -20.00
N ALA A 17 -24.25 28.34 -19.87
CA ALA A 17 -23.86 27.08 -19.25
C ALA A 17 -22.99 26.31 -20.26
N THR A 18 -21.67 26.43 -20.13
CA THR A 18 -20.75 25.51 -20.81
C THR A 18 -20.91 24.12 -20.18
N PRO A 19 -21.27 23.06 -20.93
CA PRO A 19 -21.13 21.72 -20.41
C PRO A 19 -19.65 21.46 -20.18
N VAL A 20 -19.25 21.37 -18.91
CA VAL A 20 -17.98 20.74 -18.54
C VAL A 20 -18.15 19.27 -18.90
N TYR A 21 -17.67 18.89 -20.08
CA TYR A 21 -17.40 17.49 -20.37
C TYR A 21 -16.27 17.09 -19.44
N SER A 22 -16.59 16.26 -18.44
CA SER A 22 -15.58 15.41 -17.83
C SER A 22 -15.05 14.53 -18.95
N GLU A 23 -13.79 14.71 -19.34
CA GLU A 23 -13.09 13.72 -20.14
C GLU A 23 -13.00 12.47 -19.28
N THR A 24 -13.91 11.52 -19.52
CA THR A 24 -13.67 10.13 -19.14
C THR A 24 -12.44 9.73 -19.95
N THR A 25 -11.26 9.74 -19.32
CA THR A 25 -10.07 9.09 -19.87
C THR A 25 -10.47 7.66 -20.17
N THR A 26 -10.70 7.37 -21.44
CA THR A 26 -10.74 6.02 -21.95
C THR A 26 -9.44 5.36 -21.49
N ASN A 27 -9.55 4.24 -20.78
CA ASN A 27 -8.41 3.42 -20.38
C ASN A 27 -7.62 3.07 -21.64
N SER A 28 -6.61 3.88 -21.98
CA SER A 28 -5.51 3.43 -22.81
C SER A 28 -4.83 2.39 -21.95
N ILE A 29 -5.12 1.11 -22.22
CA ILE A 29 -4.41 -0.01 -21.64
C ILE A 29 -2.95 0.18 -22.08
N ASP A 30 -2.16 0.85 -21.25
CA ASP A 30 -0.73 0.87 -21.46
C ASP A 30 -0.25 -0.55 -21.13
N PRO A 31 0.33 -1.30 -22.09
CA PRO A 31 0.84 -2.63 -21.79
C PRO A 31 1.88 -2.64 -20.67
N LEU A 32 2.52 -1.51 -20.37
CA LEU A 32 3.45 -1.33 -19.24
C LEU A 32 2.74 -1.04 -17.91
N CYS A 33 1.44 -0.73 -17.93
CA CYS A 33 0.63 -0.44 -16.74
C CYS A 33 -0.67 -1.23 -16.77
N SER A 34 -0.56 -2.51 -16.40
CA SER A 34 -1.72 -3.41 -16.32
C SER A 34 -2.49 -3.20 -15.03
N ASP A 35 -3.81 -3.29 -15.11
CA ASP A 35 -4.68 -3.29 -13.94
C ASP A 35 -4.51 -4.60 -13.15
N ALA A 36 -4.29 -4.49 -11.84
CA ALA A 36 -4.30 -5.65 -10.94
C ALA A 36 -5.72 -6.15 -10.65
N GLU A 37 -6.73 -5.37 -11.05
CA GLU A 37 -8.16 -5.60 -10.85
C GLU A 37 -8.50 -5.72 -9.34
N LEU A 38 -7.75 -5.02 -8.49
CA LEU A 38 -7.86 -5.11 -7.03
C LEU A 38 -9.27 -4.78 -6.54
N TRP A 39 -9.92 -3.77 -7.12
CA TRP A 39 -11.27 -3.32 -6.75
C TRP A 39 -12.40 -4.09 -7.46
N SER A 40 -12.07 -5.16 -8.18
CA SER A 40 -13.04 -6.01 -8.84
C SER A 40 -13.48 -7.18 -7.93
N GLY A 41 -14.16 -8.17 -8.50
CA GLY A 41 -14.47 -9.43 -7.79
C GLY A 41 -13.25 -10.15 -7.23
N LYS A 42 -12.04 -9.87 -7.74
CA LYS A 42 -10.77 -10.42 -7.23
C LYS A 42 -10.46 -10.04 -5.79
N LEU A 43 -10.99 -8.93 -5.29
CA LEU A 43 -10.90 -8.56 -3.87
C LEU A 43 -11.44 -9.68 -2.97
N ILE A 44 -12.44 -10.43 -3.43
CA ILE A 44 -13.07 -11.48 -2.66
C ILE A 44 -12.54 -12.86 -3.05
N THR A 45 -12.18 -13.09 -4.32
CA THR A 45 -11.75 -14.42 -4.76
C THR A 45 -10.27 -14.71 -4.53
N ASP A 46 -9.41 -13.70 -4.66
CA ASP A 46 -7.96 -13.88 -4.71
C ASP A 46 -7.30 -13.65 -3.34
N ILE A 47 -8.05 -13.10 -2.39
CA ILE A 47 -7.59 -12.97 -1.01
C ILE A 47 -7.75 -14.31 -0.27
N CYS A 48 -6.68 -14.73 0.38
CA CYS A 48 -6.67 -15.93 1.21
C CYS A 48 -7.46 -15.72 2.52
N TRP A 49 -8.78 -15.90 2.48
CA TRP A 49 -9.63 -15.78 3.68
C TRP A 49 -9.32 -16.81 4.77
N SER A 50 -8.82 -17.98 4.37
CA SER A 50 -8.33 -18.99 5.31
C SER A 50 -7.04 -18.56 6.03
N CYS A 51 -6.28 -17.62 5.47
CA CYS A 51 -5.05 -17.11 6.05
C CYS A 51 -5.30 -16.09 7.17
N LEU A 52 -6.53 -15.57 7.33
CA LEU A 52 -6.88 -14.70 8.46
C LEU A 52 -6.88 -15.46 9.80
N PHE A 53 -6.99 -16.79 9.75
CA PHE A 53 -6.98 -17.63 10.93
C PHE A 53 -5.58 -17.81 11.52
N PRO A 54 -5.47 -17.93 12.85
CA PRO A 54 -6.56 -18.02 13.82
C PRO A 54 -7.14 -16.65 14.18
N ILE A 55 -8.48 -16.57 14.25
CA ILE A 55 -9.16 -15.38 14.77
C ILE A 55 -9.33 -15.59 16.27
N ARG A 56 -8.59 -14.83 17.06
CA ARG A 56 -8.67 -14.81 18.51
C ARG A 56 -9.64 -13.71 18.94
N ALA A 57 -10.68 -14.05 19.68
CA ALA A 57 -11.60 -13.10 20.28
C ALA A 57 -11.65 -13.33 21.80
N ALA A 58 -11.35 -12.30 22.59
CA ALA A 58 -11.32 -12.35 24.05
C ALA A 58 -10.50 -13.56 24.61
N GLY A 59 -9.37 -13.86 23.99
CA GLY A 59 -8.48 -14.98 24.34
C GLY A 59 -8.91 -16.36 23.84
N ALA A 60 -10.10 -16.51 23.23
CA ALA A 60 -10.54 -17.74 22.59
C ALA A 60 -10.13 -17.74 21.11
N SER A 61 -9.50 -18.83 20.64
CA SER A 61 -9.08 -18.99 19.26
C SER A 61 -10.14 -19.71 18.43
N LEU A 62 -10.55 -19.11 17.33
CA LEU A 62 -11.37 -19.73 16.30
C LEU A 62 -10.48 -20.10 15.11
N GLY A 63 -10.63 -21.32 14.60
CA GLY A 63 -9.78 -21.86 13.53
C GLY A 63 -8.41 -22.35 14.01
N GLY A 64 -7.66 -22.93 13.08
CA GLY A 64 -6.29 -23.39 13.29
C GLY A 64 -5.30 -22.45 12.59
N GLY A 65 -4.08 -22.38 13.10
CA GLY A 65 -2.99 -21.61 12.51
C GLY A 65 -1.93 -21.23 13.54
N ASN A 66 -0.89 -20.54 13.09
CA ASN A 66 0.20 -20.08 13.94
C ASN A 66 -0.21 -18.77 14.63
N VAL A 67 -0.04 -18.69 15.94
CA VAL A 67 -0.20 -17.45 16.73
C VAL A 67 1.20 -16.95 17.07
N PRO A 68 1.54 -15.69 16.76
CA PRO A 68 2.83 -15.14 17.13
C PRO A 68 2.97 -15.07 18.65
N SER A 69 4.19 -15.25 19.17
CA SER A 69 4.48 -15.21 20.61
C SER A 69 4.16 -13.87 21.28
N ILE A 70 4.00 -12.80 20.49
CA ILE A 70 3.70 -11.44 20.91
C ILE A 70 2.18 -11.21 21.08
N ALA A 71 1.33 -12.17 20.68
CA ALA A 71 -0.12 -12.02 20.77
C ALA A 71 -0.60 -11.86 22.23
N THR A 72 -1.57 -10.97 22.44
CA THR A 72 -2.18 -10.76 23.76
C THR A 72 -3.21 -11.85 24.11
N ASP A 73 -3.20 -12.28 25.37
CA ASP A 73 -4.19 -13.19 25.97
C ASP A 73 -5.21 -12.47 26.85
N GLU A 74 -5.13 -11.14 26.95
CA GLU A 74 -6.10 -10.34 27.68
C GLU A 74 -7.47 -10.45 27.01
N LYS A 75 -8.55 -10.39 27.79
CA LYS A 75 -9.93 -10.53 27.26
C LYS A 75 -10.56 -9.19 26.90
N PHE A 76 -10.19 -8.16 27.63
CA PHE A 76 -10.74 -6.82 27.53
C PHE A 76 -9.61 -5.85 27.22
N CYS A 77 -9.89 -4.88 26.38
CA CYS A 77 -8.99 -3.77 26.08
C CYS A 77 -9.71 -2.45 26.38
N PHE A 78 -8.92 -1.42 26.70
CA PHE A 78 -9.42 -0.05 26.75
C PHE A 78 -8.90 0.69 25.54
N CYS A 79 -9.81 1.24 24.74
CA CYS A 79 -9.49 2.00 23.55
C CYS A 79 -9.94 3.43 23.76
N THR A 80 -9.08 4.39 23.47
CA THR A 80 -9.42 5.81 23.58
C THR A 80 -10.02 6.29 22.27
N ASP A 81 -11.24 6.83 22.32
CA ASP A 81 -11.81 7.54 21.17
C ASP A 81 -11.06 8.87 20.93
N SER A 82 -11.29 9.49 19.78
CA SER A 82 -10.88 10.85 19.38
C SER A 82 -11.10 11.94 20.44
N MET A 83 -12.07 11.74 21.36
CA MET A 83 -12.33 12.63 22.51
C MET A 83 -11.62 12.22 23.81
N ASN A 84 -10.67 11.28 23.77
CA ASN A 84 -9.97 10.70 24.93
C ASN A 84 -10.88 10.04 25.98
N ILE A 85 -12.07 9.60 25.57
CA ILE A 85 -12.96 8.84 26.45
C ILE A 85 -12.55 7.37 26.35
N PRO A 86 -12.19 6.70 27.46
CA PRO A 86 -11.84 5.29 27.43
C PRO A 86 -13.11 4.45 27.22
N GLU A 87 -13.15 3.72 26.12
CA GLU A 87 -14.20 2.75 25.83
C GLU A 87 -13.71 1.33 26.13
N LEU A 88 -14.57 0.56 26.78
CA LEU A 88 -14.31 -0.85 27.07
C LEU A 88 -14.59 -1.68 25.82
N GLY A 89 -13.55 -2.32 25.30
CA GLY A 89 -13.62 -3.25 24.17
C GLY A 89 -13.21 -4.67 24.57
N MET A 90 -13.29 -5.57 23.60
CA MET A 90 -12.72 -6.92 23.69
C MET A 90 -11.50 -7.01 22.79
N THR A 91 -10.51 -7.81 23.18
CA THR A 91 -9.34 -8.04 22.34
C THR A 91 -9.73 -8.92 21.14
N MET A 92 -9.22 -8.56 19.98
CA MET A 92 -9.32 -9.38 18.78
C MET A 92 -7.95 -9.43 18.10
N GLY A 93 -7.50 -10.62 17.75
CA GLY A 93 -6.27 -10.85 17.01
C GLY A 93 -6.54 -11.72 15.81
N LEU A 94 -6.08 -11.31 14.63
CA LEU A 94 -6.19 -12.08 13.40
C LEU A 94 -5.05 -11.71 12.46
N TRP A 95 -4.79 -12.54 11.46
CA TRP A 95 -3.82 -12.24 10.40
C TRP A 95 -4.48 -11.36 9.33
N ASN A 96 -4.57 -10.06 9.63
CA ASN A 96 -5.17 -9.10 8.72
C ASN A 96 -4.14 -8.59 7.69
N PRO A 97 -4.46 -8.57 6.38
CA PRO A 97 -3.74 -7.72 5.45
C PRO A 97 -3.87 -6.27 5.91
N ALA A 98 -2.73 -5.64 6.22
CA ALA A 98 -2.68 -4.24 6.66
C ALA A 98 -2.05 -3.32 5.61
N ARG A 99 -1.26 -3.88 4.69
CA ARG A 99 -0.49 -3.15 3.70
C ARG A 99 -0.56 -3.84 2.36
N LEU A 100 -0.59 -3.04 1.31
CA LEU A 100 -0.47 -3.51 -0.05
C LEU A 100 0.74 -2.81 -0.68
N ILE A 101 1.67 -3.61 -1.20
CA ILE A 101 2.87 -3.12 -1.87
C ILE A 101 2.77 -3.55 -3.31
N GLU A 102 2.67 -2.58 -4.23
CA GLU A 102 2.76 -2.87 -5.65
C GLU A 102 4.15 -2.55 -6.16
N ILE A 103 4.70 -3.43 -6.99
CA ILE A 103 6.02 -3.29 -7.58
C ILE A 103 5.83 -3.05 -9.07
N VAL A 104 6.33 -1.90 -9.54
CA VAL A 104 6.03 -1.37 -10.87
C VAL A 104 7.31 -1.09 -11.63
N ARG A 105 7.30 -1.49 -12.90
CA ARG A 105 8.41 -1.23 -13.82
C ARG A 105 8.34 0.15 -14.45
N ASN A 106 7.12 0.52 -14.81
CA ASN A 106 6.84 1.82 -15.37
C ASN A 106 6.61 2.79 -14.21
N PRO A 107 7.41 3.87 -14.10
CA PRO A 107 7.25 4.83 -13.01
C PRO A 107 5.86 5.45 -13.07
N TRP A 108 5.29 5.74 -11.90
CA TRP A 108 3.98 6.38 -11.73
C TRP A 108 2.77 5.54 -12.15
N CYS A 109 2.98 4.30 -12.57
CA CYS A 109 1.90 3.36 -12.84
C CYS A 109 1.39 2.75 -11.54
N SER A 110 0.09 2.71 -11.30
CA SER A 110 -0.49 2.00 -10.16
C SER A 110 -1.45 0.89 -10.59
N PRO A 111 -1.01 -0.38 -10.59
CA PRO A 111 -1.89 -1.54 -10.77
C PRO A 111 -3.04 -1.62 -9.76
N ALA A 112 -2.82 -1.24 -8.50
CA ALA A 112 -3.82 -1.24 -7.43
C ALA A 112 -4.94 -0.22 -7.68
N LEU A 113 -4.66 0.88 -8.39
CA LEU A 113 -5.64 1.88 -8.78
C LEU A 113 -6.13 1.68 -10.22
N GLY A 114 -6.36 0.46 -10.69
CA GLY A 114 -6.98 0.27 -11.99
C GLY A 114 -6.01 0.40 -13.17
N GLY A 115 -4.69 0.38 -12.94
CA GLY A 115 -3.69 0.68 -13.98
C GLY A 115 -3.62 2.17 -14.35
N HIS A 116 -4.06 3.06 -13.45
CA HIS A 116 -3.94 4.50 -13.66
C HIS A 116 -2.51 5.00 -13.45
N LYS A 117 -2.17 6.09 -14.14
CA LYS A 117 -0.90 6.79 -13.97
C LYS A 117 -1.10 8.11 -13.26
N PHE A 118 -0.33 8.36 -12.20
CA PHE A 118 -0.43 9.61 -11.43
C PHE A 118 0.20 10.81 -12.15
N SER A 119 1.24 10.57 -12.96
CA SER A 119 1.98 11.62 -13.63
C SER A 119 2.55 11.15 -14.97
N ALA A 120 2.68 12.09 -15.91
CA ALA A 120 3.31 11.86 -17.20
C ALA A 120 4.85 11.99 -17.07
N SER A 121 5.50 10.85 -16.88
CA SER A 121 6.92 10.58 -17.19
C SER A 121 8.02 11.14 -16.27
N ASN A 122 8.93 10.23 -15.93
CA ASN A 122 10.38 10.49 -15.91
C ASN A 122 11.08 9.25 -16.48
N VAL A 123 11.62 9.31 -17.70
CA VAL A 123 12.37 8.21 -18.34
C VAL A 123 13.56 7.71 -17.51
N ARG A 124 14.06 8.55 -16.58
CA ARG A 124 15.18 8.23 -15.69
C ARG A 124 14.82 7.23 -14.58
N LEU A 125 13.53 7.03 -14.31
CA LEU A 125 13.03 6.15 -13.25
C LEU A 125 12.49 4.82 -13.81
N ILE A 126 12.75 4.51 -15.08
CA ILE A 126 12.30 3.26 -15.69
C ILE A 126 13.09 2.09 -15.09
N ALA A 127 12.36 1.09 -14.59
CA ALA A 127 12.90 -0.15 -14.09
C ALA A 127 13.77 -0.88 -15.14
N THR A 128 14.91 -1.38 -14.70
CA THR A 128 15.78 -2.24 -15.50
C THR A 128 15.43 -3.70 -15.26
N THR A 129 15.35 -4.49 -16.32
CA THR A 129 15.34 -5.95 -16.19
C THR A 129 16.79 -6.39 -16.10
N GLY A 130 17.29 -6.69 -14.89
CA GLY A 130 18.59 -7.31 -14.75
C GLY A 130 18.57 -8.69 -15.41
N LYS A 131 19.55 -9.00 -16.27
CA LYS A 131 19.80 -10.39 -16.66
C LYS A 131 20.75 -10.99 -15.64
N ALA A 132 20.40 -12.17 -15.14
CA ALA A 132 21.33 -13.02 -14.40
C ALA A 132 22.31 -13.70 -15.38
N ASP A 133 23.04 -12.89 -16.14
CA ASP A 133 24.34 -13.34 -16.62
C ASP A 133 25.25 -13.37 -15.37
N PHE A 134 26.18 -14.33 -15.27
CA PHE A 134 27.02 -14.55 -14.07
C PHE A 134 28.01 -13.41 -13.77
N ASP A 135 27.67 -12.18 -14.14
CA ASP A 135 28.33 -10.92 -13.87
C ASP A 135 27.39 -10.06 -12.99
N ALA A 136 27.92 -9.45 -11.93
CA ALA A 136 27.14 -8.63 -10.99
C ALA A 136 26.73 -7.26 -11.59
N SER A 137 26.87 -7.07 -12.90
CA SER A 137 26.74 -5.77 -13.58
C SER A 137 25.29 -5.36 -13.86
N GLU A 138 24.34 -6.30 -13.90
CA GLU A 138 22.94 -6.01 -14.24
C GLU A 138 22.02 -6.19 -13.02
N MET A 139 21.90 -5.15 -12.21
CA MET A 139 20.92 -5.09 -11.13
C MET A 139 19.52 -4.80 -11.68
N SER A 140 18.52 -5.57 -11.25
CA SER A 140 17.11 -5.30 -11.53
C SER A 140 16.61 -4.20 -10.60
N PHE A 141 16.19 -3.07 -11.17
CA PHE A 141 15.59 -1.98 -10.42
C PHE A 141 14.08 -1.98 -10.63
N PHE A 142 13.31 -1.78 -9.57
CA PHE A 142 11.86 -1.60 -9.63
C PHE A 142 11.45 -0.43 -8.74
N ASN A 143 10.36 0.24 -9.09
CA ASN A 143 9.71 1.17 -8.18
C ASN A 143 8.62 0.43 -7.41
N TYR A 144 8.24 0.95 -6.25
CA TYR A 144 7.11 0.45 -5.49
C TYR A 144 6.25 1.57 -4.95
N HIS A 145 4.97 1.25 -4.80
CA HIS A 145 4.03 2.08 -4.07
C HIS A 145 3.52 1.31 -2.86
N TYR A 146 3.51 1.98 -1.71
CA TYR A 146 3.13 1.42 -0.43
C TYR A 146 1.76 2.00 -0.04
N PHE A 147 0.77 1.13 0.11
CA PHE A 147 -0.59 1.51 0.49
C PHE A 147 -0.95 0.96 1.87
N ALA A 148 -1.67 1.76 2.65
CA ALA A 148 -2.48 1.27 3.74
C ALA A 148 -3.63 0.46 3.12
N PHE A 149 -3.78 -0.80 3.54
CA PHE A 149 -4.85 -1.66 3.03
C PHE A 149 -5.44 -2.48 4.18
N PRO A 150 -6.15 -1.84 5.12
CA PRO A 150 -6.79 -2.54 6.24
C PRO A 150 -8.07 -3.25 5.75
N LEU A 151 -7.91 -4.43 5.16
CA LEU A 151 -8.99 -5.12 4.42
C LEU A 151 -10.26 -5.35 5.26
N THR A 152 -10.11 -5.93 6.45
CA THR A 152 -11.26 -6.27 7.31
C THR A 152 -12.03 -5.07 7.81
N ILE A 153 -11.38 -3.91 7.89
CA ILE A 153 -12.00 -2.63 8.24
C ILE A 153 -12.72 -2.06 7.01
N LEU A 154 -12.05 -2.07 5.86
CA LEU A 154 -12.61 -1.56 4.61
C LEU A 154 -13.90 -2.29 4.20
N LEU A 155 -13.99 -3.58 4.52
CA LEU A 155 -15.17 -4.42 4.27
C LEU A 155 -16.14 -4.53 5.47
N ASP A 156 -15.89 -3.80 6.56
CA ASP A 156 -16.70 -3.80 7.78
C ASP A 156 -17.06 -5.21 8.31
N LEU A 157 -16.08 -6.13 8.31
CA LEU A 157 -16.35 -7.55 8.55
C LEU A 157 -16.47 -7.92 10.04
N PHE A 158 -15.64 -7.33 10.90
CA PHE A 158 -15.54 -7.75 12.32
C PHE A 158 -15.77 -6.63 13.33
N TRP A 159 -15.22 -5.43 13.11
CA TRP A 159 -15.37 -4.32 14.06
C TRP A 159 -15.27 -2.96 13.38
N ASP A 160 -16.04 -2.01 13.90
CA ASP A 160 -15.84 -0.58 13.69
C ASP A 160 -14.53 -0.20 14.38
N GLY A 161 -13.40 -0.40 13.71
CA GLY A 161 -12.02 -0.21 14.22
C GLY A 161 -11.62 1.21 14.63
N ARG A 162 -12.47 1.84 15.43
CA ARG A 162 -12.15 2.71 16.55
C ARG A 162 -11.01 2.20 17.44
N CYS A 163 -10.67 0.90 17.37
CA CYS A 163 -9.50 0.31 18.03
C CYS A 163 -8.63 -0.52 17.08
N ASN A 164 -8.15 0.11 16.00
CA ASN A 164 -7.12 -0.49 15.16
C ASN A 164 -5.73 -0.13 15.70
N SER A 165 -4.90 -1.12 16.03
CA SER A 165 -3.51 -0.90 16.45
C SER A 165 -2.66 -0.22 15.37
N ASP A 166 -3.05 -0.39 14.11
CA ASP A 166 -2.35 0.13 12.96
C ASP A 166 -2.76 1.57 12.60
N GLY A 167 -3.82 2.12 13.20
CA GLY A 167 -4.24 3.52 13.04
C GLY A 167 -4.90 3.87 11.69
N TYR A 168 -4.68 3.08 10.63
CA TYR A 168 -5.30 3.28 9.32
C TYR A 168 -6.68 2.62 9.24
N ARG A 169 -7.62 3.29 8.56
CA ARG A 169 -9.01 2.81 8.41
C ARG A 169 -9.40 2.65 6.96
N ASP A 170 -8.79 3.46 6.10
CA ASP A 170 -9.10 3.52 4.68
C ASP A 170 -7.92 3.05 3.85
N PHE A 171 -8.20 2.82 2.56
CA PHE A 171 -7.14 2.63 1.57
C PHE A 171 -6.50 3.98 1.27
N ASP A 172 -5.21 4.11 1.58
CA ASP A 172 -4.46 5.34 1.38
C ASP A 172 -3.05 5.05 0.85
N LEU A 173 -2.52 5.97 0.05
CA LEU A 173 -1.18 5.90 -0.50
C LEU A 173 -0.19 6.50 0.50
N LEU A 174 0.59 5.62 1.13
CA LEU A 174 1.52 5.99 2.20
C LEU A 174 2.88 6.43 1.66
N TYR A 175 3.37 5.77 0.61
CA TYR A 175 4.69 6.07 0.06
C TYR A 175 4.80 5.71 -1.42
N VAL A 176 5.55 6.52 -2.17
CA VAL A 176 5.82 6.36 -3.60
C VAL A 176 7.33 6.49 -3.80
N SER A 177 7.97 5.41 -4.24
CA SER A 177 9.43 5.36 -4.38
C SER A 177 9.99 6.33 -5.44
N GLU A 178 9.18 6.71 -6.43
CA GLU A 178 9.53 7.62 -7.51
C GLU A 178 9.74 9.07 -7.05
N LEU A 179 9.11 9.44 -5.93
CA LEU A 179 9.25 10.76 -5.31
C LEU A 179 10.49 10.87 -4.43
N ASP A 180 11.05 9.73 -4.01
CA ASP A 180 12.17 9.69 -3.09
C ASP A 180 13.50 9.53 -3.84
N PRO A 181 14.37 10.56 -3.83
CA PRO A 181 15.67 10.47 -4.47
C PRO A 181 16.60 9.45 -3.80
N THR A 182 16.35 9.07 -2.53
CA THR A 182 17.14 8.05 -1.84
C THR A 182 16.91 6.66 -2.42
N TRP A 183 15.72 6.38 -2.98
CA TRP A 183 15.43 5.10 -3.63
C TRP A 183 16.28 4.86 -4.88
N ASN A 184 16.58 5.93 -5.62
CA ASN A 184 17.29 5.86 -6.89
C ASN A 184 18.81 6.09 -6.75
N ASN A 185 19.26 6.53 -5.58
CA ASN A 185 20.65 6.89 -5.36
C ASN A 185 21.13 6.37 -4.00
N ASP A 186 22.00 5.36 -4.08
CA ASP A 186 22.65 4.68 -2.96
C ASP A 186 23.46 5.63 -2.07
N LEU A 187 24.15 6.62 -2.64
CA LEU A 187 24.88 7.63 -1.86
C LEU A 187 23.93 8.49 -1.02
N LEU A 188 22.74 8.81 -1.54
CA LEU A 188 21.72 9.54 -0.79
C LEU A 188 21.06 8.66 0.27
N ALA A 189 20.77 7.40 -0.05
CA ALA A 189 20.25 6.42 0.91
C ALA A 189 21.20 6.23 2.10
N PHE A 190 22.51 6.22 1.86
CA PHE A 190 23.51 6.11 2.92
C PHE A 190 23.40 7.21 3.99
N PHE A 191 22.96 8.42 3.60
CA PHE A 191 22.75 9.51 4.57
C PHE A 191 21.48 9.35 5.40
N THR A 192 20.43 8.72 4.86
CA THR A 192 19.17 8.52 5.59
C THR A 192 19.19 7.27 6.46
N SER A 193 19.91 6.22 6.05
CA SER A 193 20.07 4.97 6.80
C SER A 193 21.56 4.64 7.06
N PRO A 194 22.25 5.43 7.92
CA PRO A 194 23.68 5.24 8.19
C PRO A 194 23.99 3.92 8.92
N GLU A 195 22.99 3.28 9.52
CA GLU A 195 23.12 1.96 10.13
C GLU A 195 23.51 0.86 9.13
N THR A 196 23.24 1.05 7.84
CA THR A 196 23.70 0.14 6.78
C THR A 196 25.22 0.00 6.76
N ALA A 197 25.97 1.04 7.17
CA ALA A 197 27.42 1.00 7.30
C ALA A 197 27.90 -0.05 8.32
N LEU A 198 27.12 -0.30 9.37
CA LEU A 198 27.44 -1.28 10.40
C LEU A 198 27.32 -2.71 9.85
N PHE A 199 26.33 -2.95 8.98
CA PHE A 199 25.99 -4.26 8.43
C PHE A 199 26.61 -4.54 7.05
N ALA A 200 27.26 -3.55 6.42
CA ALA A 200 27.99 -3.71 5.15
C ALA A 200 29.30 -4.52 5.26
N ASN A 201 29.45 -5.35 6.30
CA ASN A 201 30.60 -6.21 6.50
C ASN A 201 30.29 -7.65 6.03
N PRO A 202 31.29 -8.39 5.52
CA PRO A 202 31.06 -9.71 4.93
C PRO A 202 30.50 -10.73 5.93
N LEU A 203 30.78 -10.58 7.23
CA LEU A 203 30.22 -11.47 8.26
C LEU A 203 28.71 -11.24 8.42
N ALA A 204 28.26 -9.98 8.50
CA ALA A 204 26.85 -9.63 8.61
C ALA A 204 26.05 -10.00 7.35
N ILE A 205 26.64 -9.82 6.17
CA ILE A 205 26.01 -10.24 4.89
C ILE A 205 25.88 -11.77 4.86
N SER A 206 26.92 -12.51 5.28
CA SER A 206 26.86 -13.98 5.30
C SER A 206 25.83 -14.53 6.30
N ALA A 207 25.56 -13.79 7.39
CA ALA A 207 24.54 -14.17 8.37
C ALA A 207 23.13 -14.19 7.75
N CYS A 208 22.88 -13.37 6.72
CA CYS A 208 21.59 -13.33 6.04
C CYS A 208 21.26 -14.61 5.28
N VAL A 209 22.26 -15.45 4.95
CA VAL A 209 22.00 -16.80 4.38
C VAL A 209 21.27 -17.68 5.39
N ALA A 210 21.62 -17.57 6.68
CA ALA A 210 20.94 -18.33 7.72
C ALA A 210 19.52 -17.81 7.96
N ASP A 211 19.32 -16.49 7.90
CA ASP A 211 18.00 -15.87 8.02
C ASP A 211 17.08 -16.24 6.85
N ALA A 212 17.61 -16.22 5.62
CA ALA A 212 16.90 -16.66 4.43
C ALA A 212 16.46 -18.14 4.53
N ALA A 213 17.33 -19.02 5.05
CA ALA A 213 16.99 -20.43 5.28
C ALA A 213 15.91 -20.60 6.37
N ALA A 214 15.96 -19.80 7.43
CA ALA A 214 14.94 -19.79 8.47
C ALA A 214 13.59 -19.30 7.91
N ALA A 215 13.57 -18.18 7.20
CA ALA A 215 12.38 -17.62 6.56
C ALA A 215 11.77 -18.57 5.50
N ALA A 216 12.58 -19.39 4.82
CA ALA A 216 12.09 -20.38 3.88
C ALA A 216 11.30 -21.53 4.54
N THR A 217 11.52 -21.80 5.82
CA THR A 217 10.89 -22.92 6.55
C THR A 217 9.92 -22.46 7.64
N GLY A 218 9.92 -21.18 7.98
CA GLY A 218 9.08 -20.61 9.02
C GLY A 218 9.19 -19.09 9.07
N ASN A 219 9.59 -18.56 10.22
CA ASN A 219 9.73 -17.12 10.44
C ASN A 219 11.21 -16.70 10.30
N PRO A 220 11.48 -15.46 9.87
CA PRO A 220 12.81 -14.88 9.96
C PRO A 220 13.26 -14.77 11.42
N LEU A 221 14.58 -14.66 11.62
CA LEU A 221 15.23 -14.54 12.91
C LEU A 221 15.21 -13.08 13.36
N ASP A 222 14.46 -12.78 14.42
CA ASP A 222 14.35 -11.41 14.98
C ASP A 222 15.71 -10.79 15.37
N ALA A 223 16.70 -11.62 15.71
CA ALA A 223 18.05 -11.16 16.04
C ALA A 223 18.84 -10.64 14.82
N LEU A 224 18.45 -11.03 13.60
CA LEU A 224 19.04 -10.65 12.32
C LEU A 224 18.13 -9.68 11.58
N PHE A 225 17.56 -8.71 12.30
CA PHE A 225 16.57 -7.78 11.76
C PHE A 225 17.00 -7.03 10.49
N TRP A 226 18.30 -6.86 10.25
CA TRP A 226 18.83 -6.19 9.06
C TRP A 226 18.79 -7.06 7.79
N CYS A 227 18.65 -8.38 7.94
CA CYS A 227 18.62 -9.31 6.81
C CYS A 227 17.23 -9.42 6.18
N ALA A 228 16.17 -9.15 6.96
CA ALA A 228 14.78 -9.23 6.51
C ALA A 228 14.44 -10.55 5.77
N GLY A 229 15.04 -11.67 6.16
CA GLY A 229 14.89 -12.96 5.51
C GLY A 229 15.52 -13.02 4.12
N ALA A 230 14.69 -13.25 3.10
CA ALA A 230 15.08 -13.40 1.69
C ALA A 230 14.46 -12.30 0.81
N TRP A 231 14.31 -11.09 1.36
CA TRP A 231 13.67 -9.96 0.67
C TRP A 231 14.58 -9.27 -0.36
N GLY A 232 15.84 -9.67 -0.48
CA GLY A 232 16.84 -9.16 -1.44
C GLY A 232 17.64 -10.28 -2.09
#